data_AF-A0A2Z3H291-F1
#
_entry.id   AF-A0A2Z3H291-F1
#
_cell.length_a   1.000
_cell.length_b   1.000
_cell.length_c   1.000
_cell.angle_alpha   90.00
_cell.angle_beta   90.00
_cell.angle_gamma   90.00
#
_symmetry.space_group_name_H-M   'P 1'
#
loop_
_entity.id
_entity.type
_entity.pdbx_description
1 polymer ?
#
loop_
_entity_poly.entity_id
_entity_poly.type
_entity_poly.pdbx_seq_one_letter_code
_entity_poly.pdbx_strand_id
1 'polypeptide(L)'
;MTCAVFAPVGCATAPPLDNPVAVRRAEVENPVLVSPGQPTALSYREVFEKCVEVLDDYFDLNTPNPYEGRITTKPRVAPGYEQFWKAGNPDPRLRLLATFQSTRQTASVEIRAGERGGYLVYVVVDKELEDVPRPSRATIGNAVFQEAPTVDRQVEVVTAETAGNGGWIRTGRDYALEQQILRRIRECR
;
A
#
# COMPACT_ATOMS: atom_id res chain seq x y z
N MET A 1 10.57 -48.25 -22.48
CA MET A 1 9.46 -47.39 -22.02
C MET A 1 10.08 -46.15 -21.40
N THR A 2 10.17 -45.08 -22.17
CA THR A 2 10.75 -43.79 -21.78
C THR A 2 9.63 -42.87 -21.31
N CYS A 3 9.65 -42.50 -20.03
CA CYS A 3 8.72 -41.53 -19.45
C CYS A 3 9.21 -40.12 -19.80
N ALA A 4 8.55 -39.46 -20.75
CA ALA A 4 8.76 -38.05 -21.04
C ALA A 4 8.09 -37.22 -19.94
N VAL A 5 8.89 -36.49 -19.16
CA VAL A 5 8.42 -35.49 -18.21
C VAL A 5 8.10 -34.22 -19.00
N PHE A 6 6.81 -33.92 -19.15
CA PHE A 6 6.35 -32.64 -19.68
C PHE A 6 6.51 -31.57 -18.59
N ALA A 7 7.51 -30.69 -18.74
CA ALA A 7 7.58 -29.46 -17.98
C ALA A 7 6.63 -28.42 -18.61
N PRO A 8 5.76 -27.75 -17.83
CA PRO A 8 4.97 -26.65 -18.35
C PRO A 8 5.91 -25.45 -18.59
N VAL A 9 6.26 -25.20 -19.85
CA VAL A 9 6.81 -23.93 -20.33
C VAL A 9 5.64 -22.97 -20.43
N GLY A 10 5.22 -22.43 -19.29
CA GLY A 10 4.32 -21.30 -19.22
C GLY A 10 5.07 -20.15 -18.57
N CYS A 11 5.14 -19.00 -19.25
CA CYS A 11 5.39 -17.71 -18.61
C CYS A 11 4.20 -17.41 -17.68
N ALA A 12 4.06 -18.19 -16.60
CA ALA A 12 3.35 -17.73 -15.43
C ALA A 12 4.22 -16.59 -14.90
N THR A 13 3.87 -15.36 -15.28
CA THR A 13 4.09 -14.19 -14.42
C THR A 13 3.85 -14.68 -13.00
N ALA A 14 4.90 -14.59 -12.17
CA ALA A 14 4.87 -15.15 -10.82
C ALA A 14 3.52 -14.77 -10.19
N PRO A 15 2.74 -15.75 -9.69
CA PRO A 15 1.45 -15.42 -9.06
C PRO A 15 1.74 -14.33 -8.04
N PRO A 16 0.88 -13.30 -7.91
CA PRO A 16 1.15 -12.17 -7.02
C PRO A 16 1.46 -12.73 -5.63
N LEU A 17 2.76 -12.83 -5.35
CA LEU A 17 3.32 -13.37 -4.12
C LEU A 17 2.93 -12.48 -2.94
N ASP A 18 2.32 -11.33 -3.24
CA ASP A 18 1.82 -10.30 -2.36
C ASP A 18 0.42 -10.62 -1.80
N ASN A 19 -0.16 -11.76 -2.18
CA ASN A 19 -1.39 -12.32 -1.61
C ASN A 19 -1.02 -13.34 -0.49
N PRO A 20 -1.82 -13.52 0.58
CA PRO A 20 -1.34 -14.13 1.82
C PRO A 20 -1.04 -15.62 1.62
N VAL A 21 0.21 -15.91 1.28
CA VAL A 21 0.81 -17.23 1.35
C VAL A 21 1.78 -17.16 2.52
N ALA A 22 1.64 -18.08 3.47
CA ALA A 22 2.48 -18.16 4.66
C ALA A 22 3.91 -18.65 4.34
N VAL A 23 4.60 -17.94 3.44
CA VAL A 23 6.02 -18.16 3.18
C VAL A 23 6.78 -17.29 4.17
N ARG A 24 7.55 -17.93 5.06
CA ARG A 24 8.50 -17.23 5.93
C ARG A 24 9.61 -16.64 5.07
N ARG A 25 9.50 -15.36 4.77
CA ARG A 25 10.50 -14.59 4.04
C ARG A 25 11.49 -13.98 5.02
N ALA A 26 12.76 -13.83 4.59
CA ALA A 26 13.81 -13.22 5.40
C ALA A 26 13.47 -11.77 5.74
N GLU A 27 13.45 -11.40 7.01
CA GLU A 27 13.23 -10.01 7.44
C GLU A 27 14.39 -9.12 6.96
N VAL A 28 14.03 -7.92 6.50
CA VAL A 28 14.95 -6.89 6.01
C VAL A 28 14.99 -5.78 7.05
N GLU A 29 16.19 -5.30 7.37
CA GLU A 29 16.35 -4.18 8.30
C GLU A 29 15.71 -2.90 7.72
N ASN A 30 15.04 -2.15 8.58
CA ASN A 30 14.47 -0.84 8.25
C ASN A 30 15.23 0.21 9.05
N PRO A 31 16.02 1.11 8.42
CA PRO A 31 16.16 1.37 6.98
C PRO A 31 17.06 0.38 6.22
N VAL A 32 16.81 0.19 4.93
CA VAL A 32 17.56 -0.72 4.03
C VAL A 32 18.54 0.04 3.13
N LEU A 33 19.74 -0.51 2.90
CA LEU A 33 20.74 0.05 1.98
C LEU A 33 20.50 -0.45 0.54
N VAL A 34 20.23 0.47 -0.41
CA VAL A 34 19.76 0.11 -1.77
C VAL A 34 20.81 0.30 -2.88
N SER A 35 21.94 0.95 -2.61
CA SER A 35 23.02 1.07 -3.60
C SER A 35 24.37 1.22 -2.90
N PRO A 36 25.16 0.14 -2.72
CA PRO A 36 26.47 0.26 -2.11
C PRO A 36 27.43 0.95 -3.09
N GLY A 37 27.79 2.20 -2.81
CA GLY A 37 28.66 2.99 -3.68
C GLY A 37 28.78 4.45 -3.26
N GLN A 38 29.46 5.26 -4.07
CA GLN A 38 29.55 6.71 -3.83
C GLN A 38 28.19 7.36 -4.15
N PRO A 39 27.60 8.14 -3.21
CA PRO A 39 26.32 8.79 -3.41
C PRO A 39 26.42 9.84 -4.52
N THR A 40 25.94 9.49 -5.71
CA THR A 40 25.90 10.36 -6.89
C THR A 40 24.46 10.79 -7.17
N ALA A 41 24.25 11.95 -7.80
CA ALA A 41 22.92 12.42 -8.18
C ALA A 41 22.18 11.42 -9.10
N LEU A 42 22.89 10.73 -10.00
CA LEU A 42 22.31 9.69 -10.86
C LEU A 42 21.80 8.49 -10.04
N SER A 43 22.64 7.98 -9.13
CA SER A 43 22.24 6.87 -8.26
C SER A 43 21.08 7.22 -7.32
N TYR A 44 20.94 8.49 -6.90
CA TYR A 44 19.78 8.92 -6.13
C TYR A 44 18.51 8.84 -6.97
N ARG A 45 18.55 9.36 -8.20
CA ARG A 45 17.43 9.35 -9.13
C ARG A 45 16.96 7.92 -9.43
N GLU A 46 17.90 6.99 -9.65
CA GLU A 46 17.58 5.57 -9.85
C GLU A 46 16.88 4.96 -8.63
N VAL A 47 17.37 5.21 -7.41
CA VAL A 47 16.73 4.71 -6.18
C VAL A 47 15.34 5.33 -6.01
N PHE A 48 15.18 6.61 -6.32
CA PHE A 48 13.90 7.30 -6.26
C PHE A 48 12.89 6.73 -7.26
N GLU A 49 13.28 6.59 -8.53
CA GLU A 49 12.43 5.99 -9.58
C GLU A 49 12.01 4.56 -9.21
N LYS A 50 12.94 3.75 -8.66
CA LYS A 50 12.63 2.41 -8.14
C LYS A 50 11.65 2.42 -6.97
N CYS A 51 11.80 3.36 -6.03
CA CYS A 51 10.85 3.50 -4.92
C CYS A 51 9.45 3.86 -5.43
N VAL A 52 9.36 4.74 -6.43
CA VAL A 52 8.10 5.11 -7.08
C VAL A 52 7.45 3.90 -7.74
N GLU A 53 8.20 3.14 -8.56
CA GLU A 53 7.70 1.94 -9.24
C GLU A 53 7.15 0.91 -8.25
N VAL A 54 7.90 0.60 -7.19
CA VAL A 54 7.47 -0.38 -6.19
C VAL A 54 6.26 0.12 -5.40
N LEU A 55 6.18 1.40 -5.06
CA LEU A 55 5.03 1.92 -4.31
C LEU A 55 3.76 1.99 -5.16
N ASP A 56 3.87 2.28 -6.46
CA ASP A 56 2.75 2.39 -7.39
C ASP A 56 1.98 1.06 -7.52
N ASP A 57 2.67 -0.09 -7.41
CA ASP A 57 2.05 -1.42 -7.34
C ASP A 57 1.04 -1.56 -6.18
N TYR A 58 1.26 -0.84 -5.06
CA TYR A 58 0.47 -0.97 -3.83
C TYR A 58 -0.43 0.23 -3.54
N PHE A 59 -0.06 1.44 -3.95
CA PHE A 59 -0.71 2.66 -3.50
C PHE A 59 -0.72 3.73 -4.60
N ASP A 60 -1.76 4.56 -4.58
CA ASP A 60 -1.79 5.76 -5.41
C ASP A 60 -0.88 6.83 -4.78
N LEU A 61 0.08 7.33 -5.56
CA LEU A 61 1.05 8.31 -5.07
C LEU A 61 0.47 9.73 -5.03
N ASN A 62 0.87 10.53 -4.04
CA ASN A 62 0.83 11.98 -4.19
C ASN A 62 1.98 12.42 -5.10
N THR A 63 1.85 13.58 -5.74
CA THR A 63 2.84 14.12 -6.69
C THR A 63 4.26 13.99 -6.13
N PRO A 64 5.06 13.03 -6.64
CA PRO A 64 6.33 12.70 -6.02
C PRO A 64 7.37 13.74 -6.41
N ASN A 65 8.04 14.33 -5.41
CA ASN A 65 9.08 15.33 -5.63
C ASN A 65 10.47 14.76 -5.26
N PRO A 66 11.38 14.60 -6.25
CA PRO A 66 12.73 14.09 -5.98
C PRO A 66 13.52 14.92 -4.97
N TYR A 67 13.26 16.22 -4.84
CA TYR A 67 14.01 17.10 -3.93
C TYR A 67 13.60 16.98 -2.47
N GLU A 68 12.40 16.47 -2.19
CA GLU A 68 11.89 16.32 -0.82
C GLU A 68 12.57 15.15 -0.09
N GLY A 69 13.10 14.16 -0.83
CA GLY A 69 13.64 12.94 -0.23
C GLY A 69 12.57 12.06 0.44
N ARG A 70 11.29 12.41 0.29
CA ARG A 70 10.15 11.71 0.85
C ARG A 70 9.09 11.50 -0.21
N ILE A 71 8.53 10.29 -0.25
CA ILE A 71 7.38 9.94 -1.07
C ILE A 71 6.24 9.59 -0.12
N THR A 72 5.10 10.27 -0.27
CA THR A 72 3.90 10.01 0.54
C THR A 72 2.77 9.56 -0.37
N THR A 73 2.03 8.54 0.04
CA THR A 73 0.90 8.01 -0.73
C THR A 73 -0.41 8.62 -0.30
N LYS A 74 -1.43 8.50 -1.15
CA LYS A 74 -2.81 8.71 -0.74
C LYS A 74 -3.25 7.59 0.20
N PRO A 75 -4.16 7.86 1.14
CA PRO A 75 -4.73 6.82 1.97
C PRO A 75 -5.53 5.85 1.09
N ARG A 76 -5.23 4.55 1.18
CA ARG A 76 -5.92 3.48 0.44
C ARG A 76 -6.55 2.49 1.40
N VAL A 77 -7.78 2.08 1.12
CA VAL A 77 -8.45 1.00 1.88
C VAL A 77 -7.75 -0.33 1.63
N ALA A 78 -7.38 -1.02 2.72
CA ALA A 78 -6.70 -2.30 2.66
C ALA A 78 -7.63 -3.38 2.07
N PRO A 79 -7.13 -4.25 1.17
CA PRO A 79 -7.93 -5.34 0.65
C PRO A 79 -8.12 -6.43 1.72
N GLY A 80 -9.33 -6.97 1.83
CA GLY A 80 -9.58 -8.17 2.63
C GLY A 80 -9.34 -9.45 1.82
N TYR A 81 -9.83 -10.58 2.33
CA TYR A 81 -9.77 -11.88 1.64
C TYR A 81 -10.62 -11.97 0.38
N GLU A 82 -11.64 -11.13 0.25
CA GLU A 82 -12.51 -11.05 -0.91
C GLU A 82 -11.80 -10.52 -2.16
N GLN A 83 -10.70 -9.78 -1.99
CA GLN A 83 -9.89 -9.19 -3.05
C GLN A 83 -8.53 -9.87 -3.17
N PHE A 84 -8.53 -11.16 -3.54
CA PHE A 84 -7.30 -11.96 -3.64
C PHE A 84 -6.37 -11.54 -4.79
N TRP A 85 -6.88 -10.89 -5.83
CA TRP A 85 -6.07 -10.39 -6.95
C TRP A 85 -5.42 -9.04 -6.65
N LYS A 86 -5.86 -8.34 -5.61
CA LYS A 86 -5.33 -7.02 -5.25
C LYS A 86 -4.15 -7.21 -4.31
N ALA A 87 -3.00 -6.65 -4.70
CA ALA A 87 -1.83 -6.57 -3.84
C ALA A 87 -2.20 -5.86 -2.53
N GLY A 88 -1.74 -6.42 -1.42
CA GLY A 88 -2.15 -5.98 -0.10
C GLY A 88 -1.26 -6.56 0.98
N ASN A 89 -1.80 -6.62 2.20
CA ASN A 89 -1.03 -7.10 3.33
C ASN A 89 -0.76 -8.61 3.23
N PRO A 90 0.49 -9.07 3.45
CA PRO A 90 0.82 -10.48 3.53
C PRO A 90 0.36 -11.17 4.82
N ASP A 91 0.09 -10.42 5.90
CA ASP A 91 -0.38 -10.97 7.17
C ASP A 91 -1.85 -11.43 7.04
N PRO A 92 -2.14 -12.74 7.22
CA PRO A 92 -3.51 -13.25 7.18
C PRO A 92 -4.42 -12.60 8.23
N ARG A 93 -3.88 -12.24 9.40
CA ARG A 93 -4.68 -11.59 10.45
C ARG A 93 -5.16 -10.21 10.01
N LEU A 94 -4.31 -9.44 9.34
CA LEU A 94 -4.65 -8.10 8.87
C LEU A 94 -5.60 -8.14 7.67
N ARG A 95 -5.46 -9.14 6.79
CA ARG A 95 -6.46 -9.46 5.75
C ARG A 95 -7.82 -9.80 6.34
N LEU A 96 -7.86 -10.61 7.41
CA LEU A 96 -9.11 -10.97 8.09
C LEU A 96 -9.78 -9.74 8.69
N LEU A 97 -8.98 -8.90 9.35
CA LEU A 97 -9.46 -7.67 9.96
C LEU A 97 -10.02 -6.71 8.90
N ALA A 98 -9.34 -6.55 7.77
CA ALA A 98 -9.81 -5.72 6.65
C ALA A 98 -11.11 -6.24 6.01
N THR A 99 -11.40 -7.55 6.09
CA THR A 99 -12.67 -8.12 5.62
C THR A 99 -13.84 -7.75 6.52
N PHE A 100 -13.64 -7.64 7.84
CA PHE A 100 -14.71 -7.35 8.79
C PHE A 100 -14.84 -5.87 9.16
N GLN A 101 -13.73 -5.14 9.14
CA GLN A 101 -13.69 -3.72 9.46
C GLN A 101 -12.85 -2.98 8.44
N SER A 102 -13.38 -1.86 7.93
CA SER A 102 -12.63 -1.01 7.01
C SER A 102 -11.36 -0.50 7.68
N THR A 103 -10.23 -0.81 7.07
CA THR A 103 -8.94 -0.23 7.44
C THR A 103 -8.35 0.45 6.23
N ARG A 104 -7.66 1.57 6.46
CA ARG A 104 -6.89 2.25 5.44
C ARG A 104 -5.43 2.32 5.83
N GLN A 105 -4.58 2.31 4.82
CA GLN A 105 -3.14 2.35 4.97
C GLN A 105 -2.61 3.56 4.19
N THR A 106 -1.63 4.23 4.79
CA THR A 106 -0.87 5.31 4.16
C THR A 106 0.60 4.96 4.25
N ALA A 107 1.30 4.89 3.13
CA ALA A 107 2.72 4.65 3.10
C ALA A 107 3.49 5.96 3.00
N SER A 108 4.62 6.02 3.71
CA SER A 108 5.62 7.07 3.56
C SER A 108 7.00 6.43 3.44
N VAL A 109 7.75 6.86 2.45
CA VAL A 109 9.10 6.40 2.18
C VAL A 109 10.04 7.59 2.25
N GLU A 110 11.14 7.43 2.96
CA GLU A 110 12.16 8.45 3.14
C GLU A 110 13.52 7.90 2.68
N ILE A 111 14.21 8.67 1.84
CA ILE A 111 15.51 8.30 1.28
C ILE A 111 16.56 9.20 1.91
N ARG A 112 17.54 8.60 2.58
CA ARG A 112 18.65 9.30 3.23
C ARG A 112 19.98 8.84 2.64
N ALA A 113 20.97 9.74 2.57
CA ALA A 113 22.34 9.34 2.25
C ALA A 113 22.95 8.57 3.44
N GLY A 114 23.57 7.43 3.16
CA GLY A 114 24.24 6.62 4.19
C GLY A 114 25.62 7.19 4.55
N GLU A 115 25.99 7.12 5.83
CA GLU A 115 27.31 7.58 6.31
C GLU A 115 28.49 6.83 5.66
N ARG A 116 28.27 5.55 5.35
CA ARG A 116 29.28 4.67 4.73
C ARG A 116 29.13 4.57 3.20
N GLY A 117 28.38 5.50 2.60
CA GLY A 117 28.03 5.50 1.19
C GLY A 117 26.65 4.90 0.92
N GLY A 118 26.16 5.13 -0.30
CA GLY A 118 24.86 4.68 -0.77
C GLY A 118 23.65 5.45 -0.21
N TYR A 119 22.47 4.89 -0.46
CA TYR A 119 21.20 5.42 0.01
C TYR A 119 20.50 4.42 0.92
N LEU A 120 20.06 4.92 2.07
CA LEU A 120 19.22 4.26 3.04
C LEU A 120 17.77 4.61 2.74
N VAL A 121 16.94 3.59 2.53
CA VAL A 121 15.51 3.73 2.30
C VAL A 121 14.78 3.29 3.55
N TYR A 122 14.02 4.22 4.12
CA TYR A 122 13.18 4.01 5.29
C TYR A 122 11.72 3.96 4.85
N VAL A 123 11.01 2.89 5.18
CA VAL A 123 9.60 2.71 4.79
C VAL A 123 8.74 2.64 6.06
N VAL A 124 7.66 3.41 6.08
CA VAL A 124 6.64 3.38 7.13
C VAL A 124 5.29 3.21 6.50
N VAL A 125 4.52 2.24 6.94
CA VAL A 125 3.12 2.08 6.55
C VAL A 125 2.27 2.27 7.79
N ASP A 126 1.57 3.39 7.85
CA ASP A 126 0.63 3.69 8.93
C ASP A 126 -0.74 3.10 8.60
N LYS A 127 -1.33 2.46 9.60
CA LYS A 127 -2.67 1.87 9.54
C LYS A 127 -3.65 2.68 10.37
N GLU A 128 -4.78 2.96 9.76
CA GLU A 128 -5.92 3.61 10.37
C GLU A 128 -7.15 2.71 10.28
N LEU A 129 -7.94 2.68 11.35
CA LEU A 129 -9.19 1.94 11.48
C LEU A 129 -10.34 2.92 11.28
N GLU A 130 -11.34 2.53 10.49
CA GLU A 130 -12.57 3.30 10.41
C GLU A 130 -13.33 3.13 11.74
N ASP A 131 -13.61 4.24 12.42
CA ASP A 131 -14.47 4.30 13.59
C ASP A 131 -15.77 5.00 13.18
N VAL A 132 -16.79 4.20 12.93
CA VAL A 132 -18.14 4.68 12.62
C VAL A 132 -19.14 3.90 13.47
N PRO A 133 -20.11 4.58 14.11
CA PRO A 133 -21.11 3.93 14.93
C PRO A 133 -22.03 3.02 14.11
N ARG A 134 -22.13 3.29 12.80
CA ARG A 134 -22.86 2.50 11.81
C ARG A 134 -22.09 2.52 10.48
N PRO A 135 -22.15 1.45 9.68
CA PRO A 135 -21.50 1.44 8.37
C PRO A 135 -22.10 2.51 7.45
N SER A 136 -21.25 3.41 6.95
CA SER A 136 -21.63 4.59 6.15
C SER A 136 -22.36 4.27 4.83
N ARG A 137 -22.26 3.03 4.34
CA ARG A 137 -22.96 2.52 3.14
C ARG A 137 -24.10 1.53 3.43
N ALA A 138 -24.57 1.41 4.67
CA ALA A 138 -25.85 0.75 4.90
C ALA A 138 -26.98 1.62 4.32
N THR A 139 -27.40 1.31 3.11
CA THR A 139 -28.45 2.01 2.32
C THR A 139 -29.82 2.09 3.01
N ILE A 140 -30.00 1.53 4.21
CA ILE A 140 -31.28 1.47 4.89
C ILE A 140 -31.45 2.73 5.77
N GLY A 141 -32.21 3.72 5.27
CA GLY A 141 -32.86 4.73 6.10
C GLY A 141 -32.28 6.16 6.08
N ASN A 142 -31.32 6.49 5.22
CA ASN A 142 -30.85 7.89 5.11
C ASN A 142 -31.86 8.74 4.32
N ALA A 143 -32.30 9.85 4.91
CA ALA A 143 -33.16 10.83 4.25
C ALA A 143 -32.38 11.52 3.13
N VAL A 144 -32.83 11.37 1.90
CA VAL A 144 -32.31 12.09 0.73
C VAL A 144 -33.15 13.35 0.57
N PHE A 145 -32.57 14.52 0.89
CA PHE A 145 -33.25 15.80 0.68
C PHE A 145 -33.01 16.24 -0.77
N GLN A 146 -34.10 16.56 -1.47
CA GLN A 146 -34.07 17.03 -2.85
C GLN A 146 -34.36 18.53 -2.88
N GLU A 147 -33.35 19.35 -3.15
CA GLU A 147 -33.51 20.82 -3.10
C GLU A 147 -33.98 21.45 -4.43
N ALA A 148 -33.78 20.81 -5.60
CA ALA A 148 -34.42 21.20 -6.87
C ALA A 148 -34.19 20.16 -7.99
N PRO A 149 -35.09 20.03 -9.00
CA PRO A 149 -34.84 19.22 -10.19
C PRO A 149 -34.00 20.00 -11.22
N THR A 150 -32.68 19.84 -11.22
CA THR A 150 -31.78 20.35 -12.28
C THR A 150 -31.22 19.20 -13.14
N VAL A 151 -30.83 19.52 -14.38
CA VAL A 151 -30.34 18.56 -15.39
C VAL A 151 -29.00 17.92 -14.99
N ASP A 152 -28.19 18.60 -14.16
CA ASP A 152 -26.97 18.05 -13.59
C ASP A 152 -27.29 17.34 -12.26
N ARG A 153 -27.09 16.02 -12.23
CA ARG A 153 -27.57 15.13 -11.18
C ARG A 153 -26.44 14.90 -10.17
N GLN A 154 -26.42 15.67 -9.09
CA GLN A 154 -25.57 15.40 -7.92
C GLN A 154 -26.47 15.18 -6.71
N VAL A 155 -26.58 13.93 -6.25
CA VAL A 155 -27.33 13.57 -5.04
C VAL A 155 -26.33 13.46 -3.90
N GLU A 156 -26.20 14.52 -3.11
CA GLU A 156 -25.38 14.51 -1.92
C GLU A 156 -26.20 13.98 -0.74
N VAL A 157 -25.82 12.81 -0.21
CA VAL A 157 -26.41 12.28 1.01
C VAL A 157 -25.75 13.00 2.19
N VAL A 158 -26.36 14.10 2.61
CA VAL A 158 -25.91 14.87 3.78
C VAL A 158 -26.28 14.08 5.05
N THR A 159 -25.29 13.42 5.65
CA THR A 159 -25.40 12.91 7.02
C THR A 159 -24.59 13.81 7.95
N ALA A 160 -24.96 13.88 9.24
CA ALA A 160 -24.19 14.59 10.26
C ALA A 160 -22.73 14.09 10.39
N GLU A 161 -22.43 12.93 9.78
CA GLU A 161 -21.12 12.27 9.73
C GLU A 161 -20.28 12.70 8.51
N THR A 162 -20.87 13.36 7.50
CA THR A 162 -20.18 13.80 6.29
C THR A 162 -19.26 15.01 6.54
N ALA A 163 -19.36 15.67 7.71
CA ALA A 163 -18.71 16.95 7.99
C ALA A 163 -17.30 16.87 8.61
N GLY A 164 -16.66 15.70 8.69
CA GLY A 164 -15.30 15.65 9.26
C GLY A 164 -14.48 14.43 8.89
N ASN A 165 -13.17 14.65 8.74
CA ASN A 165 -12.10 13.65 8.78
C ASN A 165 -12.08 12.80 10.08
N GLY A 166 -13.16 12.78 10.87
CA GLY A 166 -13.22 12.29 12.25
C GLY A 166 -13.51 10.80 12.42
N GLY A 167 -13.61 10.03 11.33
CA GLY A 167 -13.92 8.60 11.40
C GLY A 167 -12.71 7.66 11.27
N TRP A 168 -11.48 8.14 11.38
CA TRP A 168 -10.29 7.28 11.18
C TRP A 168 -9.31 7.40 12.35
N ILE A 169 -9.08 6.28 13.03
CA ILE A 169 -8.21 6.19 14.21
C ILE A 169 -6.91 5.47 13.86
N ARG A 170 -5.77 6.11 14.16
CA ARG A 170 -4.44 5.51 14.01
C ARG A 170 -4.31 4.30 14.93
N THR A 171 -4.18 3.11 14.34
CA THR A 171 -4.03 1.85 15.08
C THR A 171 -2.55 1.48 15.29
N GLY A 172 -1.67 1.98 14.42
CA GLY A 172 -0.22 1.75 14.50
C GLY A 172 0.39 1.48 13.12
N ARG A 173 1.59 0.90 13.11
CA ARG A 173 2.33 0.56 11.88
C ARG A 173 2.04 -0.84 11.38
N ASP A 174 2.23 -1.03 10.09
CA ASP A 174 2.05 -2.30 9.39
C ASP A 174 3.39 -2.90 8.96
N TYR A 175 4.06 -3.56 9.91
CA TYR A 175 5.38 -4.12 9.68
C TYR A 175 5.42 -5.18 8.58
N ALA A 176 4.34 -5.94 8.40
CA ALA A 176 4.31 -7.02 7.42
C ALA A 176 4.37 -6.48 5.99
N LEU A 177 3.60 -5.41 5.70
CA LEU A 177 3.64 -4.74 4.41
C LEU A 177 4.91 -3.89 4.23
N GLU A 178 5.41 -3.23 5.28
CA GLU A 178 6.70 -2.53 5.26
C GLU A 178 7.84 -3.47 4.81
N GLN A 179 7.91 -4.65 5.42
CA GLN A 179 8.91 -5.67 5.10
C GLN A 179 8.81 -6.17 3.66
N GLN A 180 7.60 -6.27 3.13
CA GLN A 180 7.38 -6.67 1.74
C GLN A 180 7.85 -5.60 0.76
N ILE A 181 7.52 -4.33 1.01
CA ILE A 181 7.98 -3.20 0.20
C ILE A 181 9.50 -3.11 0.24
N LEU A 182 10.12 -3.20 1.43
CA LEU A 182 11.58 -3.16 1.60
C LEU A 182 12.28 -4.29 0.85
N ARG A 183 11.73 -5.50 0.86
CA ARG A 183 12.26 -6.63 0.08
C ARG A 183 12.24 -6.35 -1.41
N ARG A 184 11.12 -5.84 -1.92
CA ARG A 184 10.97 -5.57 -3.36
C ARG A 184 11.92 -4.46 -3.81
N ILE A 185 12.07 -3.40 -3.02
CA ILE A 185 13.06 -2.34 -3.27
C ILE A 185 14.50 -2.91 -3.28
N ARG A 186 14.82 -3.87 -2.41
CA ARG A 186 16.14 -4.54 -2.37
C ARG A 186 16.38 -5.50 -3.54
N GLU A 187 15.36 -6.26 -3.92
CA GLU A 187 15.43 -7.32 -4.94
C GLU A 187 15.41 -6.78 -6.38
N CYS A 188 14.80 -5.62 -6.63
CA CYS A 188 14.82 -4.89 -7.91
C CYS A 188 16.20 -4.27 -8.21
N ARG A 189 17.29 -5.02 -8.00
CA ARG A 189 18.68 -4.60 -8.22
C ARG A 189 18.96 -4.37 -9.70
#